data_AF-G4A668-F1
#
_entry.id   AF-G4A668-F1
#
_cell.length_a   1.000
_cell.length_b   1.000
_cell.length_c   1.000
_cell.angle_alpha   90.00
_cell.angle_beta   90.00
_cell.angle_gamma   90.00
#
_symmetry.space_group_name_H-M   'P 1'
#
loop_
_entity.id
_entity.type
_entity.pdbx_description
1 polymer ?
#
loop_
_entity_poly.entity_id
_entity_poly.type
_entity_poly.pdbx_seq_one_letter_code
_entity_poly.pdbx_strand_id
1 'polypeptide(L)'
;MRNKFNDVLAYALDYSAGMLDVLADYKQKLQRENISLIHRSWAEDWTDVPQADVVLASRSTLVDDLDDMIDKLRAKAKKRVYLTSITQRHFLDDGVFSAIGREDIGFPSYIYLLNRLYQKGIQANLNFIETEPGRFMGETYEDLLNSVEFSLGQLSEKEKQGLAAFYRQKQQNNEPIVHGQRKWALIWWKVE
;
A
#
# COMPACT_ATOMS: atom_id res chain seq x y z
N MET A 1 -24.56 -26.00 -9.17
CA MET A 1 -24.41 -24.52 -9.19
C MET A 1 -23.14 -24.19 -9.94
N ARG A 2 -23.21 -23.54 -11.11
CA ARG A 2 -21.99 -23.02 -11.77
C ARG A 2 -21.36 -21.99 -10.85
N ASN A 3 -20.07 -22.14 -10.57
CA ASN A 3 -19.32 -21.22 -9.73
C ASN A 3 -19.18 -19.89 -10.48
N LYS A 4 -20.04 -18.90 -10.16
CA LYS A 4 -20.15 -17.60 -10.87
C LYS A 4 -18.82 -16.83 -10.97
N PHE A 5 -17.81 -17.21 -10.19
CA PHE A 5 -16.47 -16.62 -10.22
C PHE A 5 -15.61 -17.06 -11.40
N ASN A 6 -15.95 -18.17 -12.08
CA ASN A 6 -15.18 -18.61 -13.26
C ASN A 6 -15.46 -17.77 -14.51
N ASP A 7 -16.55 -17.00 -14.52
CA ASP A 7 -16.96 -16.17 -15.67
C ASP A 7 -16.44 -14.72 -15.55
N VAL A 8 -15.72 -14.37 -14.47
CA VAL A 8 -15.18 -13.03 -14.24
C VAL A 8 -13.75 -12.97 -14.77
N LEU A 9 -13.48 -12.14 -15.77
CA LEU A 9 -12.11 -11.86 -16.22
C LEU A 9 -11.43 -10.88 -15.28
N ALA A 10 -10.21 -11.18 -14.83
CA ALA A 10 -9.41 -10.32 -13.97
C ALA A 10 -8.06 -10.00 -14.63
N TYR A 11 -7.66 -8.73 -14.54
CA TYR A 11 -6.34 -8.27 -14.92
C TYR A 11 -5.60 -7.91 -13.62
N ALA A 12 -4.47 -8.56 -13.36
CA ALA A 12 -3.60 -8.28 -12.23
C ALA A 12 -2.37 -7.52 -12.72
N LEU A 13 -2.23 -6.28 -12.26
CA LEU A 13 -1.23 -5.34 -12.74
C LEU A 13 -0.33 -4.93 -11.57
N ASP A 14 0.98 -5.13 -11.72
CA ASP A 14 1.98 -4.82 -10.68
C ASP A 14 3.32 -4.45 -11.33
N TYR A 15 4.13 -3.63 -10.68
CA TYR A 15 5.48 -3.28 -11.13
C TYR A 15 6.52 -4.33 -10.71
N SER A 16 6.20 -5.14 -9.70
CA SER A 16 7.07 -6.18 -9.16
C SER A 16 6.88 -7.48 -9.94
N ALA A 17 7.89 -7.85 -10.73
CA ALA A 17 7.91 -9.13 -11.41
C ALA A 17 7.77 -10.30 -10.40
N GLY A 18 8.44 -10.22 -9.25
CA GLY A 18 8.35 -11.26 -8.22
C GLY A 18 6.95 -11.44 -7.63
N MET A 19 6.17 -10.37 -7.48
CA MET A 19 4.77 -10.48 -7.04
C MET A 19 3.90 -11.15 -8.11
N LEU A 20 4.15 -10.83 -9.39
CA LEU A 20 3.46 -11.46 -10.51
C LEU A 20 3.82 -12.94 -10.65
N ASP A 21 5.08 -13.31 -10.42
CA ASP A 21 5.52 -14.72 -10.42
C ASP A 21 4.82 -15.52 -9.33
N VAL A 22 4.74 -14.97 -8.11
CA VAL A 22 3.97 -15.59 -7.02
C VAL A 22 2.49 -15.75 -7.40
N LEU A 23 1.89 -14.74 -8.03
CA LEU A 23 0.51 -14.85 -8.50
C LEU A 23 0.34 -15.87 -9.63
N ALA A 24 1.32 -16.00 -10.53
CA ALA A 24 1.33 -17.01 -11.58
C ALA A 24 1.32 -18.42 -11.00
N ASP A 25 2.13 -18.66 -9.96
CA ASP A 25 2.15 -19.94 -9.23
C ASP A 25 0.78 -20.26 -8.61
N TYR A 26 0.14 -19.29 -7.95
CA TYR A 26 -1.21 -19.48 -7.39
C TYR A 26 -2.24 -19.70 -8.50
N LYS A 27 -2.13 -18.98 -9.62
CA LYS A 27 -3.01 -19.16 -10.79
C LYS A 27 -2.95 -20.60 -11.29
N GLN A 28 -1.75 -21.17 -11.43
CA GLN A 28 -1.56 -22.55 -11.86
C GLN A 28 -2.10 -23.55 -10.83
N LYS A 29 -1.73 -23.39 -9.56
CA LYS A 29 -2.17 -24.29 -8.46
C LYS A 29 -3.69 -24.32 -8.29
N LEU A 30 -4.35 -23.18 -8.50
CA LEU A 30 -5.80 -23.03 -8.34
C LEU A 30 -6.56 -23.13 -9.68
N GLN A 31 -5.88 -23.41 -10.80
CA GLN A 31 -6.45 -23.56 -12.14
C GLN A 31 -7.31 -22.35 -12.57
N ARG A 32 -6.79 -21.13 -12.38
CA ARG A 32 -7.50 -19.87 -12.62
C ARG A 32 -7.11 -19.23 -13.95
N GLU A 33 -7.57 -19.79 -15.07
CA GLU A 33 -7.22 -19.28 -16.40
C GLU A 33 -7.77 -17.88 -16.72
N ASN A 34 -8.77 -17.43 -15.97
CA ASN A 34 -9.44 -16.13 -16.11
C ASN A 34 -8.64 -14.94 -15.53
N ILE A 35 -7.38 -15.14 -15.12
CA ILE A 35 -6.50 -14.07 -14.61
C ILE A 35 -5.39 -13.80 -15.62
N SER A 36 -5.31 -12.57 -16.13
CA SER A 36 -4.22 -12.09 -16.98
C SER A 36 -3.27 -11.22 -16.16
N LEU A 37 -1.97 -11.52 -16.23
CA LEU A 37 -0.93 -10.77 -15.53
C LEU A 37 -0.38 -9.68 -16.45
N ILE A 38 -0.17 -8.49 -15.91
CA ILE A 38 0.37 -7.34 -16.64
C ILE A 38 1.50 -6.75 -15.80
N HIS A 39 2.73 -6.82 -16.31
CA HIS A 39 3.87 -6.18 -15.66
C HIS A 39 3.94 -4.71 -16.10
N ARG A 40 3.52 -3.81 -15.22
CA ARG A 40 3.42 -2.38 -15.50
C ARG A 40 3.41 -1.58 -14.21
N SER A 41 4.16 -0.49 -14.17
CA SER A 41 4.19 0.45 -13.05
C SER A 41 3.21 1.62 -13.24
N TRP A 42 3.03 2.41 -12.18
CA TRP A 42 2.29 3.67 -12.26
C TRP A 42 2.98 4.71 -13.15
N ALA A 43 4.31 4.71 -13.24
CA ALA A 43 5.06 5.69 -14.04
C ALA A 43 5.01 5.40 -15.56
N GLU A 44 4.65 4.18 -15.94
CA GLU A 44 4.55 3.78 -17.35
C GLU A 44 3.21 4.16 -17.98
N ASP A 45 3.18 4.19 -19.31
CA ASP A 45 1.95 4.37 -20.06
C ASP A 45 1.01 3.16 -19.90
N TRP A 46 -0.29 3.45 -19.80
CA TRP A 46 -1.33 2.46 -19.63
C TRP A 46 -2.22 2.35 -20.88
N THR A 47 -1.91 2.98 -22.02
CA THR A 47 -2.77 2.91 -23.22
C THR A 47 -3.16 1.48 -23.61
N ASP A 48 -2.23 0.52 -23.52
CA ASP A 48 -2.40 -0.91 -23.81
C ASP A 48 -3.10 -1.70 -22.70
N VAL A 49 -3.22 -1.16 -21.48
CA VAL A 49 -3.91 -1.81 -20.36
C VAL A 49 -5.41 -1.89 -20.65
N PRO A 50 -6.03 -3.08 -20.59
CA PRO A 50 -7.46 -3.24 -20.86
C PRO A 50 -8.35 -2.47 -19.87
N GLN A 51 -9.49 -2.00 -20.35
CA GLN A 51 -10.53 -1.47 -19.47
C GLN A 51 -11.30 -2.61 -18.78
N ALA A 52 -11.68 -2.39 -17.53
CA ALA A 52 -12.50 -3.31 -16.74
C ALA A 52 -13.77 -2.62 -16.23
N ASP A 53 -14.79 -3.41 -15.88
CA ASP A 53 -15.99 -2.88 -15.23
C ASP A 53 -15.67 -2.20 -13.89
N VAL A 54 -14.74 -2.80 -13.14
CA VAL A 54 -14.27 -2.32 -11.85
C VAL A 54 -12.75 -2.32 -11.84
N VAL A 55 -12.15 -1.22 -11.39
CA VAL A 55 -10.71 -1.14 -11.11
C VAL A 55 -10.50 -1.05 -9.60
N LEU A 56 -9.53 -1.81 -9.10
CA LEU A 56 -9.15 -1.86 -7.69
C LEU A 56 -7.66 -1.50 -7.54
N ALA A 57 -7.36 -0.42 -6.82
CA ALA A 57 -6.01 -0.07 -6.40
C ALA A 57 -5.85 -0.28 -4.89
N SER A 58 -5.46 -1.49 -4.50
CA SER A 58 -5.35 -1.87 -3.09
C SER A 58 -3.94 -1.63 -2.55
N ARG A 59 -3.80 -0.68 -1.62
CA ARG A 59 -2.55 -0.34 -0.91
C ARG A 59 -1.36 -0.02 -1.84
N SER A 60 -1.67 0.50 -3.03
CA SER A 60 -0.71 0.82 -4.09
C SER A 60 -0.77 2.29 -4.52
N THR A 61 -1.30 3.17 -3.66
CA THR A 61 -1.65 4.57 -3.97
C THR A 61 -0.64 5.60 -3.44
N LEU A 62 0.48 5.14 -2.90
CA LEU A 62 1.64 5.99 -2.62
C LEU A 62 2.43 6.17 -3.92
N VAL A 63 1.94 7.11 -4.74
CA VAL A 63 2.48 7.43 -6.06
C VAL A 63 3.05 8.85 -6.07
N ASP A 64 3.98 9.10 -6.98
CA ASP A 64 4.57 10.43 -7.16
C ASP A 64 3.60 11.43 -7.79
N ASP A 65 2.73 10.96 -8.69
CA ASP A 65 1.74 11.77 -9.39
C ASP A 65 0.31 11.26 -9.13
N LEU A 66 -0.40 11.96 -8.24
CA LEU A 66 -1.80 11.65 -7.92
C LEU A 66 -2.75 11.96 -9.08
N ASP A 67 -2.45 12.95 -9.91
CA ASP A 67 -3.32 13.30 -11.03
C ASP A 67 -3.31 12.24 -12.11
N ASP A 68 -2.11 11.82 -12.51
CA ASP A 68 -1.91 10.76 -13.49
C ASP A 68 -2.52 9.44 -12.99
N MET A 69 -2.32 9.08 -11.72
CA MET A 69 -2.97 7.91 -11.11
C MET A 69 -4.50 8.00 -11.21
N ILE A 70 -5.11 9.13 -10.84
CA ILE A 70 -6.57 9.32 -10.92
C ILE A 70 -7.05 9.21 -12.36
N ASP A 71 -6.35 9.84 -13.30
CA ASP A 71 -6.73 9.86 -14.72
C ASP A 71 -6.61 8.46 -15.35
N LYS A 72 -5.55 7.70 -15.04
CA LYS A 72 -5.42 6.29 -15.41
C LYS A 72 -6.54 5.44 -14.84
N LEU A 73 -6.86 5.57 -13.56
CA LEU A 73 -7.95 4.83 -12.92
C LEU A 73 -9.30 5.10 -13.60
N ARG A 74 -9.59 6.37 -13.91
CA ARG A 74 -10.82 6.76 -14.64
C ARG A 74 -10.83 6.21 -16.05
N ALA A 75 -9.71 6.28 -16.76
CA ALA A 75 -9.61 5.78 -18.14
C ALA A 75 -9.79 4.26 -18.23
N LYS A 76 -9.45 3.51 -17.16
CA LYS A 76 -9.50 2.03 -17.15
C LYS A 76 -10.75 1.44 -16.49
N ALA A 77 -11.52 2.21 -15.74
CA ALA A 77 -12.77 1.76 -15.14
C ALA A 77 -13.99 2.17 -15.98
N LYS A 78 -14.86 1.21 -16.28
CA LYS A 78 -16.13 1.47 -16.99
C LYS A 78 -17.28 1.81 -16.05
N LYS A 79 -17.25 1.33 -14.80
CA LYS A 79 -18.38 1.51 -13.85
C LYS A 79 -17.93 2.05 -12.51
N ARG A 80 -16.87 1.51 -11.90
CA ARG A 80 -16.43 1.91 -10.55
C ARG A 80 -14.93 1.80 -10.36
N VAL A 81 -14.41 2.69 -9.52
CA VAL A 81 -13.05 2.61 -8.98
C VAL A 81 -13.14 2.42 -7.48
N TYR A 82 -12.32 1.52 -6.95
CA TYR A 82 -12.08 1.35 -5.52
C TYR A 82 -10.59 1.46 -5.27
N LEU A 83 -10.20 2.17 -4.22
CA LEU A 83 -8.82 2.24 -3.80
C LEU A 83 -8.71 2.26 -2.28
N THR A 84 -7.55 1.86 -1.78
CA THR A 84 -7.20 2.05 -0.37
C THR A 84 -6.00 2.97 -0.22
N SER A 85 -6.02 3.80 0.81
CA SER A 85 -4.95 4.74 1.15
C SER A 85 -4.63 4.68 2.63
N ILE A 86 -3.39 5.00 2.99
CA ILE A 86 -2.93 5.08 4.37
C ILE A 86 -3.68 6.17 5.15
N THR A 87 -3.86 5.95 6.46
CA THR A 87 -4.46 6.96 7.36
C THR A 87 -3.46 7.58 8.31
N GLN A 88 -2.33 6.92 8.52
CA GLN A 88 -1.20 7.41 9.31
C GLN A 88 -0.06 7.77 8.35
N ARG A 89 0.89 8.59 8.82
CA ARG A 89 1.95 9.14 7.95
C ARG A 89 3.15 8.21 7.82
N HIS A 90 3.22 7.11 8.56
CA HIS A 90 4.31 6.14 8.47
C HIS A 90 3.81 4.74 8.80
N PHE A 91 4.67 3.75 8.54
CA PHE A 91 4.42 2.34 8.88
C PHE A 91 5.24 1.86 10.09
N LEU A 92 6.13 2.70 10.63
CA LEU A 92 6.98 2.36 11.79
C LEU A 92 6.20 2.45 13.11
N ASP A 93 6.73 1.83 14.17
CA ASP A 93 6.27 2.03 15.55
C ASP A 93 6.51 3.48 15.98
N ASP A 94 5.52 4.14 16.59
CA ASP A 94 5.64 5.52 17.09
C ASP A 94 6.82 5.69 18.07
N GLY A 95 7.15 4.63 18.82
CA GLY A 95 8.29 4.59 19.73
C GLY A 95 9.64 4.75 19.03
N VAL A 96 9.75 4.41 17.74
CA VAL A 96 10.97 4.63 16.95
C VAL A 96 11.26 6.11 16.83
N PHE A 97 10.28 6.94 16.45
CA PHE A 97 10.46 8.39 16.29
C PHE A 97 10.87 9.04 17.61
N SER A 98 10.21 8.64 18.70
CA SER A 98 10.55 9.10 20.05
C SER A 98 11.98 8.72 20.44
N ALA A 99 12.42 7.50 20.10
CA ALA A 99 13.74 6.99 20.45
C ALA A 99 14.87 7.67 19.69
N ILE A 100 14.67 7.97 18.40
CA ILE A 100 15.68 8.62 17.57
C ILE A 100 15.61 10.15 17.64
N GLY A 101 14.50 10.70 18.13
CA GLY A 101 14.28 12.14 18.25
C GLY A 101 14.01 12.84 16.92
N ARG A 102 13.40 12.15 15.95
CA ARG A 102 12.94 12.74 14.67
C ARG A 102 11.46 13.06 14.75
N GLU A 103 11.07 14.17 14.12
CA GLU A 103 9.66 14.45 13.86
C GLU A 103 9.12 13.54 12.75
N ASP A 104 7.88 13.09 12.91
CA ASP A 104 7.14 12.39 11.87
C ASP A 104 6.56 13.38 10.85
N ILE A 105 7.34 13.66 9.81
CA ILE A 105 6.86 14.41 8.63
C ILE A 105 6.00 13.48 7.75
N GLY A 106 6.49 12.24 7.55
CA GLY A 106 5.81 11.10 6.93
C GLY A 106 5.14 11.37 5.57
N PHE A 107 4.31 10.42 5.15
CA PHE A 107 3.58 10.43 3.89
C PHE A 107 2.28 11.23 3.98
N PRO A 108 1.81 11.83 2.86
CA PRO A 108 0.46 12.33 2.75
C PRO A 108 -0.55 11.21 3.01
N SER A 109 -1.48 11.43 3.94
CA SER A 109 -2.55 10.46 4.20
C SER A 109 -3.69 10.59 3.18
N TYR A 110 -4.67 9.68 3.28
CA TYR A 110 -5.87 9.63 2.44
C TYR A 110 -6.58 10.96 2.19
N ILE A 111 -6.45 11.92 3.11
CA ILE A 111 -7.11 13.24 2.99
C ILE A 111 -6.57 14.03 1.79
N TYR A 112 -5.29 13.88 1.44
CA TYR A 112 -4.71 14.51 0.26
C TYR A 112 -5.33 13.96 -1.02
N LEU A 113 -5.45 12.63 -1.11
CA LEU A 113 -6.10 11.96 -2.23
C LEU A 113 -7.58 12.36 -2.33
N LEU A 114 -8.30 12.40 -1.21
CA LEU A 114 -9.71 12.79 -1.20
C LEU A 114 -9.92 14.24 -1.66
N ASN A 115 -9.08 15.16 -1.18
CA ASN A 115 -9.11 16.56 -1.61
C ASN A 115 -8.77 16.69 -3.11
N ARG A 116 -7.83 15.89 -3.62
CA ARG A 116 -7.48 15.91 -5.04
C ARG A 116 -8.60 15.37 -5.92
N LEU A 117 -9.26 14.29 -5.51
CA LEU A 117 -10.47 13.78 -6.16
C LEU A 117 -11.56 14.86 -6.21
N TYR A 118 -11.82 15.55 -5.10
CA TYR A 118 -12.78 16.65 -5.04
C TYR A 118 -12.43 17.79 -6.01
N GLN A 119 -11.17 18.21 -6.07
CA GLN A 119 -10.70 19.25 -7.00
C GLN A 119 -10.88 18.86 -8.47
N LYS A 120 -10.80 17.57 -8.80
CA LYS A 120 -11.10 17.03 -10.14
C LYS A 120 -12.60 16.82 -10.39
N GLY A 121 -13.47 17.30 -9.50
CA GLY A 121 -14.92 17.19 -9.61
C GLY A 121 -15.48 15.81 -9.25
N ILE A 122 -14.70 14.95 -8.62
CA ILE A 122 -15.10 13.57 -8.28
C ILE A 122 -15.61 13.55 -6.83
N GLN A 123 -16.90 13.32 -6.67
CA GLN A 123 -17.50 13.10 -5.35
C GLN A 123 -17.31 11.64 -4.91
N ALA A 124 -16.15 11.37 -4.30
CA ALA A 124 -15.83 10.05 -3.81
C ALA A 124 -16.52 9.74 -2.46
N ASN A 125 -16.85 8.47 -2.26
CA ASN A 125 -17.29 7.91 -1.00
C ASN A 125 -16.07 7.48 -0.19
N LEU A 126 -16.15 7.60 1.13
CA LEU A 126 -15.10 7.21 2.06
C LEU A 126 -15.68 6.32 3.15
N ASN A 127 -15.05 5.17 3.36
CA ASN A 127 -15.21 4.31 4.53
C ASN A 127 -13.84 3.98 5.12
N PHE A 128 -13.83 3.43 6.34
CA PHE A 128 -12.59 2.97 6.97
C PHE A 128 -12.63 1.47 7.21
N ILE A 129 -11.51 0.80 6.96
CA ILE A 129 -11.28 -0.60 7.27
C ILE A 129 -10.31 -0.64 8.44
N GLU A 130 -10.77 -1.18 9.57
CA GLU A 130 -9.90 -1.48 10.71
C GLU A 130 -9.13 -2.78 10.45
N THR A 131 -7.85 -2.79 10.78
CA THR A 131 -6.98 -3.96 10.68
C THR A 131 -6.09 -4.07 11.90
N GLU A 132 -5.79 -5.29 12.31
CA GLU A 132 -4.70 -5.50 13.27
C GLU A 132 -3.40 -4.99 12.64
N PRO A 133 -2.60 -4.18 13.37
CA PRO A 133 -1.30 -3.78 12.86
C PRO A 133 -0.43 -5.02 12.69
N GLY A 134 0.41 -4.98 11.67
CA GLY A 134 1.48 -5.95 11.53
C GLY A 134 2.50 -5.82 12.68
N ARG A 135 3.45 -6.74 12.64
CA ARG A 135 4.61 -6.72 13.54
C ARG A 135 5.86 -6.70 12.68
N PHE A 136 6.88 -6.03 13.18
CA PHE A 136 8.21 -6.20 12.65
C PHE A 136 8.62 -7.68 12.78
N MET A 137 9.05 -8.28 11.68
CA MET A 137 9.37 -9.70 11.58
C MET A 137 10.87 -10.00 11.58
N GLY A 138 11.72 -8.97 11.63
CA GLY A 138 13.16 -9.15 11.74
C GLY A 138 13.55 -9.68 13.12
N GLU A 139 14.68 -10.37 13.17
CA GLU A 139 15.13 -11.09 14.37
C GLU A 139 16.26 -10.34 15.09
N THR A 140 16.91 -9.40 14.39
CA THR A 140 18.09 -8.70 14.86
C THR A 140 17.90 -7.19 14.95
N TYR A 141 18.78 -6.52 15.68
CA TYR A 141 18.84 -5.06 15.69
C TYR A 141 19.18 -4.51 14.30
N GLU A 142 20.06 -5.21 13.58
CA GLU A 142 20.47 -4.87 12.22
C GLU A 142 19.28 -4.89 11.25
N ASP A 143 18.38 -5.87 11.38
CA ASP A 143 17.13 -5.90 10.60
C ASP A 143 16.26 -4.66 10.88
N LEU A 144 16.16 -4.26 12.16
CA LEU A 144 15.39 -3.07 12.55
C LEU A 144 16.04 -1.80 12.00
N LEU A 145 17.36 -1.68 12.13
CA LEU A 145 18.12 -0.56 11.61
C LEU A 145 17.92 -0.42 10.10
N ASN A 146 18.05 -1.52 9.35
CA ASN A 146 17.84 -1.53 7.91
C ASN A 146 16.40 -1.11 7.55
N SER A 147 15.40 -1.59 8.30
CA SER A 147 13.99 -1.23 8.08
C SER A 147 13.71 0.26 8.34
N VAL A 148 14.30 0.82 9.40
CA VAL A 148 14.16 2.24 9.75
C VAL A 148 14.92 3.11 8.76
N GLU A 149 16.15 2.76 8.39
CA GLU A 149 16.95 3.51 7.40
C GLU A 149 16.33 3.45 5.99
N PHE A 150 15.72 2.34 5.61
CA PHE A 150 14.94 2.26 4.37
C PHE A 150 13.78 3.26 4.35
N SER A 151 13.11 3.45 5.50
CA SER A 151 11.92 4.30 5.61
C SER A 151 12.25 5.78 5.81
N LEU A 152 13.29 6.09 6.58
CA LEU A 152 13.63 7.45 7.04
C LEU A 152 14.95 7.98 6.46
N GLY A 153 15.65 7.18 5.65
CA GLY A 153 17.02 7.46 5.23
C GLY A 153 18.04 7.17 6.33
N GLN A 154 19.32 7.42 6.04
CA GLN A 154 20.43 7.11 6.93
C GLN A 154 20.27 7.72 8.33
N LEU A 155 20.60 6.94 9.37
CA LEU A 155 20.60 7.39 10.76
C LEU A 155 22.00 7.84 11.19
N SER A 156 22.05 8.90 11.98
CA SER A 156 23.26 9.33 12.69
C SER A 156 23.59 8.39 13.85
N GLU A 157 24.82 8.44 14.36
CA GLU A 157 25.23 7.59 15.49
C GLU A 157 24.39 7.81 16.75
N LYS A 158 23.95 9.05 17.01
CA LYS A 158 23.04 9.36 18.13
C LYS A 158 21.68 8.68 17.95
N GLU A 159 21.14 8.70 16.73
CA GLU A 159 19.86 8.07 16.40
C GLU A 159 19.96 6.55 16.50
N LYS A 160 21.06 5.95 16.02
CA LYS A 160 21.34 4.51 16.18
C LYS A 160 21.40 4.10 17.64
N GLN A 161 22.04 4.90 18.51
CA GLN A 161 22.05 4.64 19.96
C GLN A 161 20.64 4.64 20.55
N GLY A 162 19.79 5.60 20.16
CA GLY A 162 18.38 5.68 20.55
C GLY A 162 17.59 4.46 20.08
N LEU A 163 17.72 4.10 18.80
CA LEU A 163 17.07 2.94 18.21
C LEU A 163 17.50 1.63 18.89
N ALA A 164 18.79 1.49 19.21
CA ALA A 164 19.31 0.32 19.92
C ALA A 164 18.76 0.22 21.35
N ALA A 165 18.60 1.35 22.05
CA ALA A 165 17.96 1.38 23.36
C ALA A 165 16.49 0.97 23.28
N PHE A 166 15.75 1.50 22.31
CA PHE A 166 14.36 1.12 22.03
C PHE A 166 14.24 -0.39 21.74
N TYR A 167 15.09 -0.92 20.87
CA TYR A 167 15.10 -2.34 20.54
C TYR A 167 15.32 -3.22 21.78
N ARG A 168 16.35 -2.90 22.59
CA ARG A 168 16.62 -3.62 23.83
C ARG A 168 15.45 -3.57 24.80
N GLN A 169 14.81 -2.41 24.96
CA GLN A 169 13.66 -2.25 25.83
C GLN A 169 12.49 -3.14 25.39
N LYS A 170 12.16 -3.14 24.09
CA LYS A 170 11.11 -4.00 23.53
C LYS A 170 11.39 -5.49 23.77
N GLN A 171 12.63 -5.92 23.57
CA GLN A 171 13.05 -7.30 23.84
C GLN A 171 12.95 -7.67 25.33
N GLN A 172 13.43 -6.80 26.22
CA GLN A 172 13.40 -7.04 27.67
C GLN A 172 11.97 -7.14 28.22
N ASN A 173 11.05 -6.34 27.66
CA ASN A 173 9.64 -6.35 28.05
C ASN A 173 8.82 -7.44 27.34
N ASN A 174 9.43 -8.21 26.43
CA ASN A 174 8.73 -9.14 25.54
C ASN A 174 7.57 -8.47 24.77
N GLU A 175 7.80 -7.23 24.33
CA GLU A 175 6.85 -6.43 23.56
C GLU A 175 7.17 -6.48 22.06
N PRO A 176 6.18 -6.71 21.19
CA PRO A 176 6.40 -6.63 19.76
C PRO A 176 6.66 -5.17 19.33
N ILE A 177 7.49 -5.01 18.30
CA ILE A 177 7.61 -3.75 17.57
C ILE A 177 6.50 -3.71 16.53
N VAL A 178 5.66 -2.68 16.62
CA VAL A 178 4.51 -2.51 15.73
C VAL A 178 4.98 -2.11 14.33
N HIS A 179 4.35 -2.64 13.30
CA HIS A 179 4.61 -2.23 11.93
C HIS A 179 3.33 -2.23 11.08
N GLY A 180 3.19 -1.30 10.16
CA GLY A 180 2.04 -1.21 9.27
C GLY A 180 0.98 -0.20 9.72
N GLN A 181 -0.15 -0.17 9.01
CA GLN A 181 -1.31 0.68 9.32
C GLN A 181 -2.36 -0.11 10.11
N ARG A 182 -2.93 0.49 11.15
CA ARG A 182 -4.11 -0.04 11.87
C ARG A 182 -5.43 0.21 11.16
N LYS A 183 -5.44 1.21 10.27
CA LYS A 183 -6.64 1.66 9.58
C LYS A 183 -6.30 2.02 8.14
N TRP A 184 -7.20 1.68 7.23
CA TRP A 184 -7.11 2.03 5.83
C TRP A 184 -8.35 2.81 5.41
N ALA A 185 -8.16 3.89 4.66
CA ALA A 185 -9.26 4.59 4.02
C ALA A 185 -9.64 3.81 2.76
N LEU A 186 -10.86 3.31 2.69
CA LEU A 186 -11.48 2.77 1.49
C LEU A 186 -12.20 3.92 0.78
N ILE A 187 -11.68 4.33 -0.37
CA ILE A 187 -12.24 5.41 -1.19
C ILE A 187 -12.77 4.81 -2.49
N TRP A 188 -13.96 5.22 -2.91
CA TRP A 188 -14.55 4.73 -4.16
C TRP A 188 -15.52 5.71 -4.82
N TRP A 189 -15.67 5.61 -6.13
CA TRP A 189 -16.63 6.40 -6.89
C TRP A 189 -17.15 5.60 -8.09
N LYS A 190 -18.27 6.08 -8.66
CA LYS A 190 -18.79 5.59 -9.94
C LYS A 190 -18.11 6.38 -11.06
N VAL A 191 -17.78 5.69 -12.16
CA VAL A 191 -17.37 6.33 -13.40
C VAL A 191 -18.64 6.57 -14.22
N GLU A 192 -18.80 7.80 -14.69
CA GLU A 192 -19.86 8.20 -15.63
C GLU A 192 -19.44 7.91 -17.07
#